data_AF-A0A5C6A5X0-F1
#
_entry.id   AF-A0A5C6A5X0-F1
#
_cell.length_a   1.000
_cell.length_b   1.000
_cell.length_c   1.000
_cell.angle_alpha   90.00
_cell.angle_beta   90.00
_cell.angle_gamma   90.00
#
_symmetry.space_group_name_H-M   'P 1'
#
loop_
_entity.id
_entity.type
_entity.pdbx_description
1 polymer ?
#
loop_
_entity_poly.entity_id
_entity_poly.type
_entity_poly.pdbx_seq_one_letter_code
_entity_poly.pdbx_strand_id
1 'polypeptide(L)'
;MADKTIDVSKQFEQLSRRIEKLEQSVRSGPGAYGDTKPSRAASTGDMGLGSCSLPKVPERIFSSEVSSYREGLLRYMGKKWVNGTKLHYYFFEDGHDQGDPSNLDLVREGFAAWEDVGIGIRFEEVDNIDEAEVRIGFRRGDGAWSYVGRDVIDIPGQHERTMNFGWDLRQDPRGGGVDTPIHEIGHTLGFPHEHQNPFSGIVWDEEAVYREFGMPPNRWSREQTFHNVLRKLDQAEVEGSNWDPNSIMHYSFGAGLIVEPAQFRNGLNPTDGLTETDKEEVRKFYPPLDKRRYKKLQPFELERLPLTPGEQRDFYIEPEKTDDFTIQTFGRSDSVMVLFEEIDGEDVFLAGDDDSGESTNAKISVRLIKGRRYILRIRLYLNWASGETAVMLWS
;
A
#
# COMPACT_ATOMS: atom_id res chain seq x y z
N MET A 1 -48.26 15.03 -1.74
CA MET A 1 -47.41 15.33 -0.57
C MET A 1 -48.00 14.57 0.60
N ALA A 2 -47.35 13.48 1.03
CA ALA A 2 -47.71 12.75 2.23
C ALA A 2 -46.41 12.55 3.02
N ASP A 3 -46.36 13.22 4.16
CA ASP A 3 -45.24 13.29 5.09
C ASP A 3 -45.15 11.96 5.87
N LYS A 4 -43.99 11.31 5.83
CA LYS A 4 -43.70 10.09 6.61
C LYS A 4 -42.87 10.52 7.81
N THR A 5 -43.54 10.96 8.87
CA THR A 5 -42.90 11.21 10.15
C THR A 5 -42.52 9.86 10.77
N ILE A 6 -41.22 9.63 10.94
CA ILE A 6 -40.66 8.45 11.61
C ILE A 6 -40.93 8.59 13.11
N ASP A 7 -41.61 7.61 13.70
CA ASP A 7 -41.92 7.57 15.13
C ASP A 7 -40.67 7.17 15.93
N VAL A 8 -39.86 8.17 16.27
CA VAL A 8 -38.59 8.06 17.01
C VAL A 8 -38.76 7.33 18.35
N SER A 9 -39.94 7.41 18.97
CA SER A 9 -40.22 6.74 20.24
C SER A 9 -40.18 5.21 20.12
N LYS A 10 -40.64 4.64 19.00
CA LYS A 10 -40.58 3.19 18.77
C LYS A 10 -39.16 2.68 18.53
N GLN A 11 -38.32 3.49 17.90
CA GLN A 11 -36.91 3.15 17.71
C GLN A 11 -36.15 3.18 19.04
N PHE A 12 -36.47 4.12 19.92
CA PHE A 12 -35.87 4.22 21.25
C PHE A 12 -36.24 3.02 22.16
N GLU A 13 -37.49 2.57 22.13
CA GLU A 13 -37.90 1.35 22.85
C GLU A 13 -37.21 0.09 22.32
N GLN A 14 -37.05 -0.03 20.99
CA GLN A 14 -36.34 -1.17 20.39
C GLN A 14 -34.86 -1.19 20.76
N LEU A 15 -34.20 -0.03 20.81
CA LEU A 15 -32.80 0.07 21.20
C LEU A 15 -32.61 -0.25 22.69
N SER A 16 -33.50 0.25 23.56
CA SER A 16 -33.44 -0.03 25.00
C SER A 16 -33.56 -1.53 25.31
N ARG A 17 -34.48 -2.24 24.64
CA ARG A 17 -34.62 -3.71 24.78
C ARG A 17 -33.42 -4.48 24.25
N ARG A 18 -32.71 -3.97 23.25
CA ARG A 18 -31.49 -4.61 22.71
C ARG A 18 -30.32 -4.47 23.68
N ILE A 19 -30.20 -3.32 24.34
CA ILE A 19 -29.15 -3.06 25.34
C ILE A 19 -29.34 -3.97 26.56
N GLU A 20 -30.55 -4.08 27.10
CA GLU A 20 -30.83 -4.99 28.23
C GLU A 20 -30.49 -6.46 27.92
N LYS A 21 -30.75 -6.89 26.68
CA LYS A 21 -30.45 -8.26 26.22
C LYS A 21 -28.95 -8.51 26.09
N LEU A 22 -28.19 -7.50 25.67
CA LEU A 22 -26.74 -7.55 25.57
C LEU A 22 -26.09 -7.55 26.97
N GLU A 23 -26.58 -6.74 27.89
CA GLU A 23 -26.11 -6.72 29.28
C GLU A 23 -26.35 -8.06 30.00
N GLN A 24 -27.48 -8.74 29.72
CA GLN A 24 -27.71 -10.10 30.21
C GLN A 24 -26.75 -11.13 29.61
N SER A 25 -26.40 -11.02 28.32
CA SER A 25 -25.43 -11.92 27.69
C SER A 25 -24.00 -11.74 28.21
N VAL A 26 -23.61 -10.51 28.57
CA VAL A 26 -22.27 -10.22 29.12
C VAL A 26 -22.15 -10.68 30.58
N ARG A 27 -23.24 -10.65 31.35
CA ARG A 27 -23.28 -11.19 32.73
C ARG A 27 -23.29 -12.73 32.79
N SER A 28 -23.61 -13.39 31.68
CA SER A 28 -23.73 -14.84 31.57
C SER A 28 -22.53 -15.41 30.80
N GLY A 29 -21.33 -15.34 31.36
CA GLY A 29 -20.13 -15.91 30.73
C GLY A 29 -20.28 -17.42 30.45
N PRO A 30 -19.60 -17.97 29.42
CA PRO A 30 -19.80 -19.36 29.02
C PRO A 30 -19.17 -20.33 30.04
N GLY A 31 -20.03 -21.04 30.75
CA GLY A 31 -19.67 -22.17 31.60
C GLY A 31 -19.46 -23.46 30.79
N ALA A 32 -18.37 -24.15 31.13
CA ALA A 32 -18.11 -25.59 31.06
C ALA A 32 -18.77 -26.42 29.94
N TYR A 33 -17.95 -26.90 29.00
CA TYR A 33 -18.25 -28.11 28.22
C TYR A 33 -17.07 -29.10 28.26
N GLY A 34 -17.34 -30.21 28.95
CA GLY A 34 -16.93 -31.60 28.72
C GLY A 34 -15.57 -31.95 28.11
N ASP A 35 -14.76 -32.65 28.91
CA ASP A 35 -13.67 -33.54 28.50
C ASP A 35 -14.03 -34.44 27.31
N THR A 36 -13.31 -34.29 26.20
CA THR A 36 -12.93 -35.40 25.32
C THR A 36 -11.57 -35.09 24.70
N LYS A 37 -10.56 -35.93 24.98
CA LYS A 37 -9.22 -35.83 24.40
C LYS A 37 -9.26 -36.10 22.89
N PRO A 38 -8.56 -35.31 22.06
CA PRO A 38 -8.03 -35.79 20.79
C PRO A 38 -6.52 -36.06 20.88
N SER A 39 -6.13 -37.12 20.21
CA SER A 39 -4.77 -37.63 20.04
C SER A 39 -3.83 -36.60 19.40
N ARG A 40 -2.62 -36.51 19.96
CA ARG A 40 -1.49 -35.73 19.44
C ARG A 40 -1.06 -36.21 18.04
N ALA A 41 -1.17 -35.31 17.07
CA ALA A 41 -0.11 -35.06 16.09
C ALA A 41 0.13 -33.55 16.15
N ALA A 42 1.19 -33.14 16.85
CA ALA A 42 1.55 -31.74 16.94
C ALA A 42 2.11 -31.30 15.58
N SER A 43 1.37 -30.43 14.89
CA SER A 43 1.92 -29.63 13.80
C SER A 43 2.88 -28.62 14.43
N THR A 44 4.16 -28.72 14.07
CA THR A 44 5.12 -27.65 14.26
C THR A 44 4.81 -26.59 13.21
N GLY A 45 4.04 -25.57 13.59
CA GLY A 45 3.70 -24.47 12.69
C GLY A 45 2.55 -23.64 13.22
N ASP A 46 2.78 -22.94 14.33
CA ASP A 46 2.06 -21.70 14.67
C ASP A 46 2.80 -21.02 15.84
N MET A 47 3.69 -20.08 15.53
CA MET A 47 4.42 -19.30 16.53
C MET A 47 3.63 -18.03 16.85
N GLY A 48 2.49 -18.15 17.53
CA GLY A 48 1.85 -17.13 18.39
C GLY A 48 1.62 -15.68 17.89
N LEU A 49 2.03 -15.35 16.67
CA LEU A 49 2.03 -14.02 16.05
C LEU A 49 0.97 -13.97 14.96
N GLY A 50 0.29 -12.83 14.86
CA GLY A 50 -0.72 -12.60 13.84
C GLY A 50 -0.13 -12.55 12.43
N SER A 51 -1.01 -12.59 11.44
CA SER A 51 -0.67 -12.28 10.05
C SER A 51 -1.00 -10.83 9.75
N CYS A 52 -0.39 -10.25 8.71
CA CYS A 52 -0.70 -8.89 8.29
C CYS A 52 -2.21 -8.75 8.00
N SER A 53 -2.81 -7.61 8.32
CA SER A 53 -4.23 -7.36 8.03
C SER A 53 -4.40 -6.01 7.35
N LEU A 54 -4.28 -6.00 6.02
CA LEU A 54 -4.43 -4.79 5.22
C LEU A 54 -5.73 -4.04 5.56
N PRO A 55 -5.66 -2.73 5.84
CA PRO A 55 -6.86 -1.93 6.01
C PRO A 55 -7.68 -1.91 4.72
N LYS A 56 -9.00 -1.99 4.85
CA LYS A 56 -9.90 -1.82 3.70
C LYS A 56 -9.98 -0.35 3.33
N VAL A 57 -9.49 -0.01 2.15
CA VAL A 57 -9.65 1.32 1.54
C VAL A 57 -10.77 1.24 0.51
N PRO A 58 -11.70 2.22 0.47
CA PRO A 58 -12.68 2.31 -0.60
C PRO A 58 -12.00 2.34 -1.98
N GLU A 59 -12.45 1.47 -2.87
CA GLU A 59 -11.94 1.40 -4.22
C GLU A 59 -12.35 2.64 -5.03
N ARG A 60 -11.41 3.23 -5.80
CA ARG A 60 -11.71 4.29 -6.77
C ARG A 60 -12.81 3.81 -7.72
N ILE A 61 -13.83 4.64 -7.93
CA ILE A 61 -14.93 4.36 -8.85
C ILE A 61 -14.59 4.99 -10.19
N PHE A 62 -14.59 4.19 -11.25
CA PHE A 62 -14.35 4.65 -12.61
C PHE A 62 -15.67 4.79 -13.37
N SER A 63 -15.67 5.61 -14.42
CA SER A 63 -16.83 5.73 -15.30
C SER A 63 -17.02 4.42 -16.08
N SER A 64 -18.24 4.15 -16.56
CA SER A 64 -18.53 2.97 -17.37
C SER A 64 -17.80 2.94 -18.72
N GLU A 65 -17.09 4.01 -19.07
CA GLU A 65 -16.26 4.10 -20.28
C GLU A 65 -14.86 3.51 -20.08
N VAL A 66 -14.43 3.29 -18.83
CA VAL A 66 -13.18 2.64 -18.49
C VAL A 66 -13.39 1.12 -18.55
N SER A 67 -12.56 0.41 -19.33
CA SER A 67 -12.64 -1.05 -19.42
C SER A 67 -12.09 -1.71 -18.14
N SER A 68 -12.56 -2.91 -17.80
CA SER A 68 -12.08 -3.65 -16.62
C SER A 68 -10.55 -3.84 -16.60
N TYR A 69 -9.94 -4.10 -17.75
CA TYR A 69 -8.48 -4.18 -17.89
C TYR A 69 -7.79 -2.87 -17.54
N ARG A 70 -8.32 -1.73 -18.01
CA ARG A 70 -7.80 -0.39 -17.66
C ARG A 70 -8.02 -0.12 -16.18
N GLU A 71 -9.18 -0.46 -15.60
CA GLU A 71 -9.43 -0.31 -14.17
C GLU A 71 -8.40 -1.06 -13.31
N GLY A 72 -8.12 -2.33 -13.60
CA GLY A 72 -7.12 -3.11 -12.86
C GLY A 72 -5.74 -2.45 -12.90
N LEU A 73 -5.26 -2.10 -14.08
CA LEU A 73 -3.98 -1.37 -14.22
C LEU A 73 -3.94 -0.07 -13.43
N LEU A 74 -5.02 0.70 -13.45
CA LEU A 74 -5.13 1.95 -12.69
C LEU A 74 -5.17 1.71 -11.18
N ARG A 75 -5.83 0.65 -10.72
CA ARG A 75 -5.85 0.26 -9.31
C ARG A 75 -4.48 -0.15 -8.82
N TYR A 76 -3.68 -0.84 -9.63
CA TYR A 76 -2.35 -1.25 -9.23
C TYR A 76 -1.32 -0.11 -9.33
N MET A 77 -1.21 0.53 -10.49
CA MET A 77 -0.22 1.58 -10.71
C MET A 77 -0.55 2.86 -9.93
N GLY A 78 -1.84 3.14 -9.73
CA GLY A 78 -2.32 4.26 -8.92
C GLY A 78 -1.87 4.18 -7.46
N LYS A 79 -1.50 3.01 -6.94
CA LYS A 79 -0.96 2.90 -5.57
C LYS A 79 0.52 3.28 -5.51
N LYS A 80 1.28 3.18 -6.60
CA LYS A 80 2.71 3.43 -6.56
C LYS A 80 3.00 4.93 -6.39
N TRP A 81 4.04 5.26 -5.64
CA TRP A 81 4.59 6.62 -5.59
C TRP A 81 5.24 6.97 -6.92
N VAL A 82 5.38 8.26 -7.25
CA VAL A 82 6.25 8.66 -8.36
C VAL A 82 7.70 8.41 -7.93
N ASN A 83 8.52 7.84 -8.82
CA ASN A 83 9.90 7.52 -8.46
C ASN A 83 10.68 8.79 -8.10
N GLY A 84 11.59 8.67 -7.14
CA GLY A 84 12.34 9.78 -6.57
C GLY A 84 11.66 10.49 -5.40
N THR A 85 10.45 10.09 -5.02
CA THR A 85 9.78 10.64 -3.85
C THR A 85 10.56 10.30 -2.59
N LYS A 86 10.75 11.30 -1.73
CA LYS A 86 11.17 11.13 -0.35
C LYS A 86 9.92 11.00 0.51
N LEU A 87 9.83 9.92 1.29
CA LEU A 87 8.74 9.65 2.21
C LEU A 87 9.22 9.89 3.63
N HIS A 88 8.51 10.76 4.35
CA HIS A 88 8.78 11.04 5.74
C HIS A 88 7.99 10.06 6.62
N TYR A 89 8.67 9.48 7.60
CA TYR A 89 8.03 8.60 8.56
C TYR A 89 8.24 9.09 10.00
N TYR A 90 7.23 8.87 10.81
CA TYR A 90 7.20 9.26 12.22
C TYR A 90 6.76 8.08 13.08
N PHE A 91 7.44 7.88 14.20
CA PHE A 91 7.02 6.96 15.25
C PHE A 91 6.18 7.69 16.28
N PHE A 92 5.00 7.16 16.62
CA PHE A 92 4.24 7.73 17.73
C PHE A 92 5.06 7.70 19.03
N GLU A 93 5.18 8.86 19.68
CA GLU A 93 6.00 9.03 20.88
C GLU A 93 5.23 8.87 22.19
N ASP A 94 3.90 8.76 22.15
CA ASP A 94 3.07 8.69 23.33
C ASP A 94 1.89 7.70 23.22
N GLY A 95 1.24 7.49 24.37
CA GLY A 95 0.01 6.69 24.47
C GLY A 95 0.21 5.21 24.16
N HIS A 96 -0.85 4.58 23.65
CA HIS A 96 -0.88 3.15 23.35
C HIS A 96 -0.19 2.78 22.03
N ASP A 97 0.20 3.78 21.25
CA ASP A 97 0.81 3.61 19.94
C ASP A 97 2.34 3.75 19.99
N GLN A 98 2.92 4.13 21.14
CA GLN A 98 4.36 4.21 21.35
C GLN A 98 5.04 2.84 21.30
N GLY A 99 6.12 2.74 20.52
CA GLY A 99 7.00 1.58 20.48
C GLY A 99 8.18 1.68 21.44
N ASP A 100 8.75 0.54 21.85
CA ASP A 100 10.02 0.53 22.58
C ASP A 100 11.23 0.61 21.64
N PRO A 101 12.38 1.16 22.08
CA PRO A 101 13.51 1.46 21.20
C PRO A 101 13.99 0.29 20.32
N SER A 102 13.99 -0.94 20.84
CA SER A 102 14.39 -2.10 20.03
C SER A 102 13.43 -2.41 18.89
N ASN A 103 12.13 -2.17 19.07
CA ASN A 103 11.15 -2.32 18.01
C ASN A 103 11.29 -1.19 16.96
N LEU A 104 11.61 0.03 17.39
CA LEU A 104 11.89 1.14 16.47
C LEU A 104 13.13 0.85 15.61
N ASP A 105 14.20 0.31 16.21
CA ASP A 105 15.43 -0.04 15.49
C ASP A 105 15.19 -1.10 14.41
N LEU A 106 14.38 -2.13 14.68
CA LEU A 106 13.99 -3.13 13.68
C LEU A 106 13.20 -2.50 12.52
N VAL A 107 12.37 -1.49 12.77
CA VAL A 107 11.64 -0.78 11.71
C VAL A 107 12.59 0.07 10.86
N ARG A 108 13.55 0.74 11.48
CA ARG A 108 14.63 1.47 10.77
C ARG A 108 15.47 0.53 9.91
N GLU A 109 15.80 -0.65 10.41
CA GLU A 109 16.48 -1.71 9.63
C GLU A 109 15.63 -2.15 8.42
N GLY A 110 14.30 -2.25 8.58
CA GLY A 110 13.38 -2.52 7.48
C GLY A 110 13.40 -1.45 6.39
N PHE A 111 13.43 -0.16 6.77
CA PHE A 111 13.59 0.94 5.81
C PHE A 111 14.95 0.87 5.10
N ALA A 112 16.02 0.65 5.86
CA ALA A 112 17.37 0.50 5.32
C ALA A 112 17.46 -0.66 4.32
N ALA A 113 16.80 -1.80 4.59
CA ALA A 113 16.79 -2.94 3.68
C ALA A 113 16.21 -2.60 2.30
N TRP A 114 15.16 -1.77 2.24
CA TRP A 114 14.61 -1.27 0.97
C TRP A 114 15.50 -0.23 0.30
N GLU A 115 16.13 0.68 1.07
CA GLU A 115 17.09 1.66 0.52
C GLU A 115 18.34 0.98 -0.07
N ASP A 116 18.84 -0.08 0.58
CA ASP A 116 20.00 -0.87 0.16
C ASP A 116 19.80 -1.58 -1.19
N VAL A 117 18.54 -1.73 -1.64
CA VAL A 117 18.22 -2.19 -3.00
C VAL A 117 18.70 -1.16 -4.05
N GLY A 118 18.94 0.09 -3.67
CA GLY A 118 19.35 1.16 -4.57
C GLY A 118 18.20 1.70 -5.42
N ILE A 119 17.01 1.74 -4.83
CA ILE A 119 15.80 2.29 -5.47
C ILE A 119 15.83 3.83 -5.49
N GLY A 120 14.98 4.44 -6.31
CA GLY A 120 14.88 5.89 -6.38
C GLY A 120 14.06 6.52 -5.25
N ILE A 121 13.25 5.75 -4.51
CA ILE A 121 12.55 6.22 -3.31
C ILE A 121 13.54 6.38 -2.14
N ARG A 122 13.30 7.37 -1.29
CA ARG A 122 14.07 7.64 -0.07
C ARG A 122 13.14 7.71 1.13
N PHE A 123 13.65 7.36 2.30
CA PHE A 123 12.92 7.50 3.55
C PHE A 123 13.64 8.45 4.50
N GLU A 124 12.88 9.25 5.23
CA GLU A 124 13.41 10.16 6.25
C GLU A 124 12.60 10.05 7.52
N GLU A 125 13.26 9.75 8.64
CA GLU A 125 12.62 9.83 9.95
C GLU A 125 12.50 11.29 10.36
N VAL A 126 11.30 11.71 10.73
CA VAL A 126 11.03 13.07 11.24
C VAL A 126 10.58 13.00 12.70
N ASP A 127 10.83 14.08 13.45
CA ASP A 127 10.42 14.23 14.85
C ASP A 127 9.09 14.98 15.00
N ASN A 128 8.58 15.54 13.92
CA ASN A 128 7.30 16.22 13.86
C ASN A 128 6.29 15.39 13.04
N ILE A 129 5.23 14.95 13.70
CA ILE A 129 4.17 14.19 13.03
C ILE A 129 3.56 14.95 11.86
N ASP A 130 3.50 16.28 11.89
CA ASP A 130 2.92 17.11 10.82
C ASP A 130 3.73 17.09 9.51
N GLU A 131 4.95 16.55 9.56
CA GLU A 131 5.83 16.39 8.40
C GLU A 131 5.73 14.97 7.79
N ALA A 132 5.06 14.04 8.48
CA ALA A 132 5.07 12.62 8.13
C ALA A 132 3.87 12.17 7.28
N GLU A 133 4.14 11.58 6.11
CA GLU A 133 3.15 10.79 5.39
C GLU A 133 2.94 9.44 6.08
N VAL A 134 4.03 8.77 6.50
CA VAL A 134 3.98 7.45 7.12
C VAL A 134 4.01 7.58 8.65
N ARG A 135 2.94 7.14 9.32
CA ARG A 135 2.76 7.33 10.77
C ARG A 135 2.64 5.97 11.45
N ILE A 136 3.68 5.60 12.19
CA ILE A 136 3.93 4.22 12.62
C ILE A 136 3.62 4.05 14.10
N GLY A 137 2.61 3.24 14.41
CA GLY A 137 2.26 2.87 15.78
C GLY A 137 2.62 1.43 16.15
N PHE A 138 2.56 1.13 17.45
CA PHE A 138 2.91 -0.17 18.02
C PHE A 138 1.80 -0.75 18.90
N ARG A 139 0.54 -0.50 18.54
CA ARG A 139 -0.63 -0.90 19.34
C ARG A 139 -0.73 -2.41 19.46
N ARG A 140 -0.46 -2.90 20.67
CA ARG A 140 -0.50 -4.34 20.96
C ARG A 140 -1.88 -4.94 20.68
N GLY A 141 -1.90 -6.07 19.98
CA GLY A 141 -3.12 -6.80 19.62
C GLY A 141 -3.87 -6.25 18.41
N ASP A 142 -3.40 -5.17 17.78
CA ASP A 142 -4.02 -4.56 16.59
C ASP A 142 -3.40 -5.06 15.26
N GLY A 143 -2.73 -6.22 15.30
CA GLY A 143 -2.05 -6.82 14.15
C GLY A 143 -0.86 -6.01 13.62
N ALA A 144 -0.17 -6.56 12.62
CA ALA A 144 0.73 -5.77 11.76
C ALA A 144 -0.02 -5.41 10.48
N TRP A 145 0.17 -4.18 10.00
CA TRP A 145 -0.44 -3.72 8.77
C TRP A 145 0.17 -2.38 8.32
N SER A 146 0.02 -2.09 7.04
CA SER A 146 0.25 -0.77 6.43
C SER A 146 -0.82 -0.52 5.38
N TYR A 147 -1.17 0.75 5.15
CA TYR A 147 -1.85 1.12 3.91
C TYR A 147 -0.94 0.86 2.70
N VAL A 148 -1.56 0.65 1.53
CA VAL A 148 -0.83 0.26 0.31
C VAL A 148 -0.50 1.51 -0.51
N GLY A 149 0.78 1.86 -0.57
CA GLY A 149 1.27 2.91 -1.46
C GLY A 149 0.71 4.29 -1.10
N ARG A 150 0.22 5.01 -2.11
CA ARG A 150 -0.37 6.34 -1.96
C ARG A 150 -1.66 6.38 -1.13
N ASP A 151 -2.27 5.25 -0.79
CA ASP A 151 -3.39 5.24 0.17
C ASP A 151 -3.00 5.86 1.52
N VAL A 152 -1.70 5.85 1.84
CA VAL A 152 -1.13 6.50 3.02
C VAL A 152 -1.47 8.00 3.11
N ILE A 153 -1.44 8.73 2.00
CA ILE A 153 -1.72 10.19 1.97
C ILE A 153 -3.21 10.52 1.85
N ASP A 154 -4.05 9.52 1.59
CA ASP A 154 -5.51 9.68 1.54
C ASP A 154 -6.15 9.54 2.93
N ILE A 155 -5.36 9.20 3.97
CA ILE A 155 -5.83 9.10 5.35
C ILE A 155 -5.93 10.50 5.96
N PRO A 156 -7.15 10.98 6.28
CA PRO A 156 -7.39 12.39 6.59
C PRO A 156 -6.85 12.83 7.96
N GLY A 157 -6.69 11.92 8.93
CA GLY A 157 -6.24 12.27 10.28
C GLY A 157 -4.73 12.21 10.42
N GLN A 158 -4.11 13.35 10.77
CA GLN A 158 -2.67 13.44 11.06
C GLN A 158 -2.25 12.61 12.27
N HIS A 159 -3.16 12.30 13.19
CA HIS A 159 -2.90 11.43 14.35
C HIS A 159 -3.45 10.01 14.16
N GLU A 160 -3.88 9.65 12.95
CA GLU A 160 -4.24 8.28 12.61
C GLU A 160 -3.00 7.55 12.10
N ARG A 161 -2.75 6.35 12.62
CA ARG A 161 -1.66 5.48 12.14
C ARG A 161 -1.89 5.12 10.68
N THR A 162 -0.84 5.13 9.88
CA THR A 162 -0.84 4.57 8.53
C THR A 162 -0.13 3.22 8.44
N MET A 163 0.58 2.86 9.50
CA MET A 163 1.22 1.56 9.71
C MET A 163 1.16 1.21 11.19
N ASN A 164 1.04 -0.08 11.50
CA ASN A 164 1.07 -0.57 12.87
C ASN A 164 1.86 -1.87 13.01
N PHE A 165 2.54 -2.04 14.15
CA PHE A 165 3.16 -3.29 14.57
C PHE A 165 2.55 -3.77 15.90
N GLY A 166 1.67 -4.77 15.81
CA GLY A 166 0.83 -5.19 16.94
C GLY A 166 1.45 -6.18 17.93
N TRP A 167 2.71 -6.55 17.75
CA TRP A 167 3.44 -7.49 18.60
C TRP A 167 4.92 -7.11 18.71
N ASP A 168 5.61 -7.72 19.66
CA ASP A 168 7.04 -7.49 19.84
C ASP A 168 7.79 -8.13 18.68
N LEU A 169 8.35 -7.32 17.78
CA LEU A 169 8.98 -7.76 16.53
C LEU A 169 10.18 -8.67 16.81
N ARG A 170 10.85 -8.51 17.96
CA ARG A 170 11.94 -9.40 18.40
C ARG A 170 11.50 -10.86 18.61
N GLN A 171 10.20 -11.10 18.72
CA GLN A 171 9.63 -12.43 18.83
C GLN A 171 9.28 -13.03 17.46
N ASP A 172 9.35 -12.25 16.38
CA ASP A 172 9.22 -12.81 15.04
C ASP A 172 10.45 -13.67 14.75
N PRO A 173 10.26 -14.98 14.53
CA PRO A 173 11.35 -15.91 14.27
C PRO A 173 12.02 -15.70 12.89
N ARG A 174 11.39 -14.94 11.98
CA ARG A 174 11.88 -14.67 10.62
C ARG A 174 12.77 -13.45 10.61
N GLY A 175 13.94 -13.56 9.95
CA GLY A 175 14.85 -12.44 9.78
C GLY A 175 15.35 -11.81 11.08
N GLY A 176 15.21 -12.50 12.22
CA GLY A 176 15.52 -11.93 13.54
C GLY A 176 14.61 -10.77 13.95
N GLY A 177 13.42 -10.64 13.36
CA GLY A 177 12.45 -9.59 13.66
C GLY A 177 12.25 -8.55 12.56
N VAL A 178 13.17 -8.42 11.61
CA VAL A 178 13.16 -7.37 10.59
C VAL A 178 12.21 -7.65 9.42
N ASP A 179 11.85 -8.92 9.19
CA ASP A 179 11.04 -9.31 8.04
C ASP A 179 9.61 -8.76 8.09
N THR A 180 8.99 -8.67 9.29
CA THR A 180 7.70 -7.99 9.43
C THR A 180 7.79 -6.52 9.03
N PRO A 181 8.74 -5.71 9.54
CA PRO A 181 8.97 -4.37 9.02
C PRO A 181 9.18 -4.29 7.51
N ILE A 182 10.04 -5.15 6.93
CA ILE A 182 10.28 -5.14 5.48
C ILE A 182 8.97 -5.39 4.72
N HIS A 183 8.14 -6.33 5.17
CA HIS A 183 6.82 -6.62 4.60
C HIS A 183 5.88 -5.40 4.65
N GLU A 184 5.70 -4.79 5.83
CA GLU A 184 4.80 -3.64 5.98
C GLU A 184 5.29 -2.41 5.20
N ILE A 185 6.61 -2.21 5.11
CA ILE A 185 7.19 -1.14 4.28
C ILE A 185 7.01 -1.46 2.79
N GLY A 186 7.03 -2.74 2.40
CA GLY A 186 6.65 -3.18 1.05
C GLY A 186 5.23 -2.77 0.67
N HIS A 187 4.28 -2.87 1.61
CA HIS A 187 2.93 -2.30 1.41
C HIS A 187 2.98 -0.78 1.28
N THR A 188 3.72 -0.06 2.11
CA THR A 188 3.92 1.39 1.95
C THR A 188 4.50 1.76 0.59
N LEU A 189 5.35 0.91 -0.02
CA LEU A 189 5.85 1.09 -1.40
C LEU A 189 4.82 0.73 -2.48
N GLY A 190 3.65 0.22 -2.10
CA GLY A 190 2.52 -0.08 -2.97
C GLY A 190 2.42 -1.52 -3.42
N PHE A 191 3.13 -2.47 -2.80
CA PHE A 191 3.07 -3.90 -3.17
C PHE A 191 1.96 -4.61 -2.38
N PRO A 192 1.05 -5.34 -3.06
CA PRO A 192 0.05 -6.19 -2.41
C PRO A 192 0.68 -7.52 -1.96
N HIS A 193 -0.12 -8.40 -1.36
CA HIS A 193 0.35 -9.74 -1.00
C HIS A 193 0.59 -10.64 -2.22
N GLU A 194 1.68 -11.40 -2.17
CA GLU A 194 2.12 -12.24 -3.29
C GLU A 194 1.22 -13.47 -3.51
N HIS A 195 0.60 -14.02 -2.45
CA HIS A 195 -0.35 -15.14 -2.60
C HIS A 195 -1.66 -14.75 -3.29
N GLN A 196 -1.94 -13.45 -3.42
CA GLN A 196 -3.08 -12.92 -4.15
C GLN A 196 -2.80 -12.78 -5.65
N ASN A 197 -1.54 -12.98 -6.08
CA ASN A 197 -1.16 -13.02 -7.48
C ASN A 197 -1.96 -14.12 -8.21
N PRO A 198 -2.74 -13.80 -9.26
CA PRO A 198 -3.51 -14.78 -10.02
C PRO A 198 -2.64 -15.82 -10.74
N PHE A 199 -1.35 -15.55 -10.96
CA PHE A 199 -0.39 -16.49 -11.55
C PHE A 199 0.22 -17.48 -10.54
N SER A 200 -0.11 -17.38 -9.25
CA SER A 200 0.37 -18.31 -8.22
C SER A 200 -0.05 -19.76 -8.42
N GLY A 201 -1.13 -19.99 -9.17
CA GLY A 201 -1.73 -21.32 -9.31
C GLY A 201 -2.28 -21.87 -7.99
N ILE A 202 -2.33 -21.06 -6.92
CA ILE A 202 -2.82 -21.50 -5.62
C ILE A 202 -4.32 -21.75 -5.69
N VAL A 203 -4.71 -22.98 -5.40
CA VAL A 203 -6.08 -23.38 -5.11
C VAL A 203 -6.20 -23.63 -3.61
N TRP A 204 -7.07 -22.88 -2.94
CA TRP A 204 -7.27 -22.94 -1.50
C TRP A 204 -8.26 -24.03 -1.10
N ASP A 205 -8.05 -24.66 0.07
CA ASP A 205 -9.15 -25.21 0.86
C ASP A 205 -9.75 -24.04 1.65
N GLU A 206 -10.72 -23.33 1.07
CA GLU A 206 -11.27 -22.10 1.63
C GLU A 206 -11.83 -22.30 3.05
N GLU A 207 -12.46 -23.43 3.33
CA GLU A 207 -13.01 -23.73 4.66
C GLU A 207 -11.91 -23.99 5.69
N ALA A 208 -10.80 -24.62 5.29
CA ALA A 208 -9.62 -24.71 6.13
C ALA A 208 -9.01 -23.33 6.39
N VAL A 209 -8.90 -22.48 5.38
CA VAL A 209 -8.38 -21.11 5.51
C VAL A 209 -9.27 -20.28 6.44
N TYR A 210 -10.59 -20.29 6.28
CA TYR A 210 -11.50 -19.58 7.19
C TYR A 210 -11.39 -20.07 8.64
N ARG A 211 -11.23 -21.39 8.83
CA ARG A 211 -11.08 -21.97 10.17
C ARG A 211 -9.76 -21.56 10.81
N GLU A 212 -8.66 -21.61 10.06
CA GLU A 212 -7.32 -21.25 10.54
C GLU A 212 -7.28 -19.79 11.00
N PHE A 213 -7.59 -18.85 10.09
CA PHE A 213 -7.51 -17.42 10.37
C PHE A 213 -8.62 -16.92 11.31
N GLY A 214 -9.68 -17.71 11.53
CA GLY A 214 -10.70 -17.43 12.53
C GLY A 214 -10.26 -17.74 13.97
N MET A 215 -9.19 -18.48 14.15
CA MET A 215 -8.61 -18.79 15.46
C MET A 215 -7.60 -17.71 15.91
N PRO A 216 -7.26 -17.63 17.21
CA PRO A 216 -6.12 -16.83 17.65
C PRO A 216 -4.84 -17.29 16.93
N PRO A 217 -3.90 -16.38 16.66
CA PRO A 217 -3.88 -14.98 17.09
C PRO A 217 -4.73 -14.00 16.24
N ASN A 218 -5.12 -14.35 15.01
CA ASN A 218 -5.81 -13.44 14.08
C ASN A 218 -7.26 -13.13 14.47
N ARG A 219 -8.06 -14.16 14.79
CA ARG A 219 -9.50 -14.04 15.10
C ARG A 219 -10.31 -13.30 14.03
N TRP A 220 -9.96 -13.48 12.76
CA TRP A 220 -10.59 -12.76 11.66
C TRP A 220 -11.99 -13.28 11.36
N SER A 221 -12.85 -12.35 10.97
CA SER A 221 -14.10 -12.70 10.29
C SER A 221 -13.79 -13.32 8.92
N ARG A 222 -14.74 -14.10 8.38
CA ARG A 222 -14.63 -14.59 7.00
C ARG A 222 -14.39 -13.48 5.99
N GLU A 223 -15.00 -12.32 6.18
CA GLU A 223 -14.82 -11.19 5.27
C GLU A 223 -13.39 -10.62 5.29
N GLN A 224 -12.77 -10.57 6.47
CA GLN A 224 -11.36 -10.18 6.61
C GLN A 224 -10.44 -11.23 6.01
N THR A 225 -10.68 -12.52 6.29
CA THR A 225 -9.92 -13.62 5.69
C THR A 225 -10.04 -13.63 4.17
N PHE A 226 -11.23 -13.39 3.63
CA PHE A 226 -11.41 -13.29 2.19
C PHE A 226 -10.57 -12.14 1.61
N HIS A 227 -10.65 -10.95 2.22
CA HIS A 227 -9.92 -9.77 1.75
C HIS A 227 -8.40 -9.96 1.78
N ASN A 228 -7.86 -10.50 2.88
CA ASN A 228 -6.43 -10.60 3.12
C ASN A 228 -5.79 -11.87 2.50
N VAL A 229 -6.55 -12.96 2.34
CA VAL A 229 -6.01 -14.27 1.95
C VAL A 229 -6.59 -14.79 0.63
N LEU A 230 -7.92 -14.89 0.53
CA LEU A 230 -8.54 -15.65 -0.56
C LEU A 230 -8.76 -14.83 -1.84
N ARG A 231 -8.97 -13.51 -1.73
CA ARG A 231 -9.18 -12.63 -2.87
C ARG A 231 -7.95 -12.66 -3.77
N LYS A 232 -8.16 -12.85 -5.07
CA LYS A 232 -7.12 -12.72 -6.10
C LYS A 232 -7.16 -11.31 -6.69
N LEU A 233 -5.98 -10.80 -7.04
CA LEU A 233 -5.82 -9.56 -7.81
C LEU A 233 -6.27 -9.79 -9.26
N ASP A 234 -6.63 -8.71 -9.96
CA ASP A 234 -6.93 -8.80 -11.39
C ASP A 234 -5.66 -9.20 -12.17
N GLN A 235 -5.79 -9.95 -13.26
CA GLN A 235 -4.62 -10.34 -14.08
C GLN A 235 -3.90 -9.12 -14.64
N ALA A 236 -4.62 -8.03 -14.90
CA ALA A 236 -4.06 -6.76 -15.33
C ALA A 236 -3.19 -6.10 -14.25
N GLU A 237 -3.44 -6.37 -12.97
CA GLU A 237 -2.70 -5.82 -11.82
C GLU A 237 -1.32 -6.46 -11.62
N VAL A 238 -1.08 -7.62 -12.22
CA VAL A 238 0.16 -8.41 -12.06
C VAL A 238 0.83 -8.76 -13.40
N GLU A 239 0.40 -8.12 -14.49
CA GLU A 239 0.92 -8.42 -15.83
C GLU A 239 2.44 -8.15 -15.89
N GLY A 240 3.22 -9.23 -15.84
CA GLY A 240 4.68 -9.21 -15.91
C GLY A 240 5.42 -9.51 -14.60
N SER A 241 4.76 -9.75 -13.47
CA SER A 241 5.43 -10.34 -12.29
C SER A 241 5.27 -11.87 -12.32
N ASN A 242 6.39 -12.59 -12.21
CA ASN A 242 6.34 -14.02 -11.95
C ASN A 242 6.03 -14.22 -10.47
N TRP A 243 5.12 -15.14 -10.16
CA TRP A 243 4.83 -15.48 -8.77
C TRP A 243 6.08 -16.02 -8.06
N ASP A 244 6.44 -15.43 -6.92
CA ASP A 244 7.55 -15.87 -6.08
C ASP A 244 7.06 -16.41 -4.72
N PRO A 245 7.10 -17.74 -4.48
CA PRO A 245 6.68 -18.32 -3.21
C PRO A 245 7.58 -17.92 -2.02
N ASN A 246 8.75 -17.34 -2.29
CA ASN A 246 9.70 -16.88 -1.27
C ASN A 246 9.68 -15.37 -1.06
N SER A 247 8.87 -14.62 -1.81
CA SER A 247 8.77 -13.17 -1.68
C SER A 247 8.52 -12.75 -0.23
N ILE A 248 9.13 -11.64 0.18
CA ILE A 248 8.83 -11.03 1.48
C ILE A 248 7.34 -10.67 1.60
N MET A 249 6.64 -10.43 0.48
CA MET A 249 5.21 -10.08 0.43
C MET A 249 4.30 -11.32 0.52
N HIS A 250 4.86 -12.52 0.64
CA HIS A 250 4.10 -13.76 0.75
C HIS A 250 3.86 -14.16 2.21
N TYR A 251 2.69 -14.69 2.52
CA TYR A 251 2.42 -15.27 3.84
C TYR A 251 3.01 -16.66 3.99
N SER A 252 3.31 -17.01 5.23
CA SER A 252 3.48 -18.42 5.60
C SER A 252 2.12 -19.09 5.74
N PHE A 253 1.96 -20.25 5.11
CA PHE A 253 0.75 -21.07 5.18
C PHE A 253 1.07 -22.45 5.71
N GLY A 254 0.34 -22.88 6.74
CA GLY A 254 0.43 -24.21 7.31
C GLY A 254 -0.05 -25.31 6.36
N ALA A 255 0.23 -26.57 6.74
CA ALA A 255 -0.21 -27.74 5.99
C ALA A 255 -1.74 -27.81 5.92
N GLY A 256 -2.27 -28.25 4.78
CA GLY A 256 -3.71 -28.46 4.57
C GLY A 256 -4.52 -27.22 4.20
N LEU A 257 -3.89 -26.04 4.05
CA LEU A 257 -4.56 -24.83 3.54
C LEU A 257 -4.56 -24.75 2.02
N ILE A 258 -3.51 -25.26 1.39
CA ILE A 258 -3.29 -25.21 -0.07
C ILE A 258 -3.58 -26.59 -0.67
N VAL A 259 -4.51 -26.65 -1.63
CA VAL A 259 -4.85 -27.87 -2.38
C VAL A 259 -3.94 -28.03 -3.61
N GLU A 260 -3.65 -26.93 -4.30
CA GLU A 260 -2.70 -26.90 -5.42
C GLU A 260 -1.83 -25.64 -5.36
N PRO A 261 -0.57 -25.70 -5.85
CA PRO A 261 0.09 -26.89 -6.40
C PRO A 261 0.50 -27.90 -5.30
N ALA A 262 0.58 -29.18 -5.67
CA ALA A 262 0.71 -30.29 -4.70
C ALA A 262 1.94 -30.18 -3.78
N GLN A 263 3.01 -29.53 -4.25
CA GLN A 263 4.23 -29.31 -3.46
C GLN A 263 4.00 -28.45 -2.20
N PHE A 264 2.98 -27.59 -2.18
CA PHE A 264 2.68 -26.72 -1.04
C PHE A 264 1.55 -27.25 -0.13
N ARG A 265 1.06 -28.47 -0.37
CA ARG A 265 0.03 -29.11 0.50
C ARG A 265 0.50 -29.29 1.94
N ASN A 266 1.81 -29.47 2.14
CA ASN A 266 2.43 -29.64 3.46
C ASN A 266 2.87 -28.31 4.09
N GLY A 267 2.50 -27.19 3.47
CA GLY A 267 2.84 -25.84 3.90
C GLY A 267 3.72 -25.11 2.90
N LEU A 268 3.72 -23.79 3.01
CA LEU A 268 4.53 -22.85 2.26
C LEU A 268 5.08 -21.84 3.25
N ASN A 269 6.40 -21.77 3.38
CA ASN A 269 7.07 -20.80 4.25
C ASN A 269 8.11 -20.08 3.40
N PRO A 270 7.94 -18.76 3.17
CA PRO A 270 8.93 -17.97 2.46
C PRO A 270 10.28 -17.98 3.17
N THR A 271 11.35 -17.74 2.41
CA THR A 271 12.69 -17.52 2.99
C THR A 271 12.79 -16.13 3.60
N ASP A 272 13.69 -15.97 4.57
CA ASP A 272 13.90 -14.68 5.21
C ASP A 272 14.47 -13.62 4.25
N GLY A 273 14.04 -12.37 4.43
CA GLY A 273 14.52 -11.19 3.69
C GLY A 273 14.02 -11.07 2.25
N LEU A 274 14.49 -10.01 1.57
CA LEU A 274 14.11 -9.71 0.18
C LEU A 274 14.73 -10.69 -0.82
N THR A 275 13.90 -11.31 -1.66
CA THR A 275 14.37 -12.11 -2.79
C THR A 275 14.91 -11.23 -3.91
N GLU A 276 15.60 -11.83 -4.89
CA GLU A 276 15.98 -11.08 -6.09
C GLU A 276 14.75 -10.64 -6.89
N THR A 277 13.66 -11.42 -6.89
CA THR A 277 12.39 -11.03 -7.50
C THR A 277 11.82 -9.77 -6.85
N ASP A 278 11.82 -9.70 -5.51
CA ASP A 278 11.37 -8.51 -4.77
C ASP A 278 12.17 -7.27 -5.17
N LYS A 279 13.50 -7.43 -5.26
CA LYS A 279 14.43 -6.35 -5.64
C LYS A 279 14.27 -5.91 -7.10
N GLU A 280 14.02 -6.83 -8.01
CA GLU A 280 13.77 -6.52 -9.42
C GLU A 280 12.43 -5.80 -9.61
N GLU A 281 11.38 -6.28 -8.95
CA GLU A 281 10.04 -5.71 -9.04
C GLU A 281 10.00 -4.29 -8.45
N VAL A 282 10.63 -4.05 -7.30
CA VAL A 282 10.71 -2.69 -6.73
C VAL A 282 11.51 -1.74 -7.64
N ARG A 283 12.60 -2.20 -8.26
CA ARG A 283 13.42 -1.39 -9.19
C ARG A 283 12.70 -1.09 -10.51
N LYS A 284 11.75 -1.93 -10.93
CA LYS A 284 10.91 -1.67 -12.10
C LYS A 284 10.09 -0.41 -11.92
N PHE A 285 9.51 -0.19 -10.73
CA PHE A 285 8.75 1.01 -10.42
C PHE A 285 9.63 2.16 -9.92
N TYR A 286 10.67 1.85 -9.17
CA TYR A 286 11.51 2.81 -8.48
C TYR A 286 12.99 2.66 -8.87
N PRO A 287 13.36 2.83 -10.15
CA PRO A 287 14.75 2.66 -10.57
C PRO A 287 15.65 3.73 -9.92
N PRO A 288 16.96 3.46 -9.76
CA PRO A 288 17.91 4.46 -9.28
C PRO A 288 17.82 5.76 -10.10
N LEU A 289 17.84 6.90 -9.42
CA LEU A 289 17.78 8.20 -10.07
C LEU A 289 19.10 8.54 -10.77
N ASP A 290 19.01 9.10 -11.98
CA ASP A 290 20.15 9.66 -12.70
C ASP A 290 19.81 11.07 -13.17
N LYS A 291 19.98 12.07 -12.29
CA LYS A 291 19.66 13.49 -12.55
C LYS A 291 20.36 14.03 -13.81
N ARG A 292 21.45 13.40 -14.29
CA ARG A 292 22.16 13.77 -15.54
C ARG A 292 21.33 13.48 -16.80
N ARG A 293 20.33 12.60 -16.71
CA ARG A 293 19.41 12.28 -17.81
C ARG A 293 18.24 13.25 -17.90
N TYR A 294 18.09 14.15 -16.92
CA TYR A 294 16.96 15.07 -16.89
C TYR A 294 17.11 16.09 -17.99
N LYS A 295 16.07 16.22 -18.82
CA LYS A 295 16.02 17.23 -19.87
C LYS A 295 15.40 18.51 -19.30
N LYS A 296 15.87 19.69 -19.73
CA LYS A 296 15.16 20.94 -19.45
C LYS A 296 13.82 20.92 -20.19
N LEU A 297 12.72 21.11 -19.49
CA LEU A 297 11.43 21.35 -20.13
C LEU A 297 11.35 22.82 -20.53
N GLN A 298 11.40 23.08 -21.84
CA GLN A 298 11.37 24.44 -22.38
C GLN A 298 9.93 24.95 -22.48
N PRO A 299 9.65 26.21 -22.11
CA PRO A 299 8.33 26.80 -22.32
C PRO A 299 7.93 26.79 -23.80
N PHE A 300 6.66 26.51 -24.09
CA PHE A 300 6.07 26.43 -25.43
C PHE A 300 6.69 25.39 -26.38
N GLU A 301 7.49 24.45 -25.88
CA GLU A 301 7.96 23.28 -26.64
C GLU A 301 7.18 22.03 -26.21
N LEU A 302 6.66 21.30 -27.20
CA LEU A 302 5.95 20.04 -26.96
C LEU A 302 6.95 18.89 -26.83
N GLU A 303 7.13 18.38 -25.62
CA GLU A 303 8.03 17.27 -25.34
C GLU A 303 7.32 15.93 -25.45
N ARG A 304 7.72 15.10 -26.42
CA ARG A 304 7.17 13.76 -26.59
C ARG A 304 7.62 12.83 -25.45
N LEU A 305 6.69 12.01 -24.99
CA LEU A 305 6.86 11.01 -23.93
C LEU A 305 6.68 9.61 -24.52
N PRO A 306 7.71 9.02 -25.16
CA PRO A 306 7.66 7.65 -25.66
C PRO A 306 7.83 6.68 -24.49
N LEU A 307 6.85 6.68 -23.58
CA LEU A 307 6.81 5.85 -22.38
C LEU A 307 5.90 4.64 -22.61
N THR A 308 6.25 3.55 -21.97
CA THR A 308 5.42 2.36 -21.79
C THR A 308 4.80 2.36 -20.38
N PRO A 309 3.74 1.56 -20.13
CA PRO A 309 3.11 1.46 -18.80
C PRO A 309 4.13 1.23 -17.67
N GLY A 310 4.04 2.04 -16.61
CA GLY A 310 4.93 2.02 -15.45
C GLY A 310 6.19 2.87 -15.61
N GLU A 311 6.61 3.22 -16.85
CA GLU A 311 7.78 4.06 -17.06
C GLU A 311 7.54 5.52 -16.66
N GLN A 312 8.63 6.18 -16.30
CA GLN A 312 8.64 7.55 -15.85
C GLN A 312 9.62 8.38 -16.70
N ARG A 313 9.27 9.66 -16.89
CA ARG A 313 10.20 10.68 -17.39
C ARG A 313 10.30 11.84 -16.42
N ASP A 314 11.53 12.26 -16.20
CA ASP A 314 11.87 13.38 -15.34
C ASP A 314 12.43 14.54 -16.17
N PHE A 315 12.00 15.76 -15.83
CA PHE A 315 12.47 17.01 -16.40
C PHE A 315 12.89 17.95 -15.29
N TYR A 316 13.80 18.88 -15.59
CA TYR A 316 14.01 20.05 -14.74
C TYR A 316 13.43 21.30 -15.40
N ILE A 317 12.94 22.21 -14.56
CA ILE A 317 12.39 23.51 -14.97
C ILE A 317 13.15 24.59 -14.21
N GLU A 318 13.64 25.58 -14.96
CA GLU A 318 14.31 26.77 -14.42
C GLU A 318 13.63 27.99 -15.07
N PRO A 319 12.65 28.62 -14.40
CA PRO A 319 11.87 29.69 -14.99
C PRO A 319 12.74 30.96 -15.15
N GLU A 320 12.64 31.59 -16.32
CA GLU A 320 13.37 32.82 -16.64
C GLU A 320 12.72 34.09 -16.03
N LYS A 321 11.46 33.97 -15.62
CA LYS A 321 10.63 34.98 -14.94
C LYS A 321 9.78 34.33 -13.84
N THR A 322 9.47 35.10 -12.80
CA THR A 322 8.46 34.69 -11.81
C THR A 322 7.08 34.93 -12.42
N ASP A 323 6.32 33.86 -12.65
CA ASP A 323 4.99 33.95 -13.25
C ASP A 323 4.14 32.73 -12.86
N ASP A 324 2.86 32.79 -13.19
CA ASP A 324 1.98 31.64 -13.10
C ASP A 324 2.18 30.79 -14.37
N PHE A 325 2.51 29.50 -14.19
CA PHE A 325 2.74 28.56 -15.28
C PHE A 325 1.68 27.45 -15.25
N THR A 326 1.38 26.93 -16.43
CA THR A 326 0.64 25.69 -16.62
C THR A 326 1.58 24.63 -17.20
N ILE A 327 1.56 23.45 -16.59
CA ILE A 327 2.17 22.22 -17.09
C ILE A 327 1.04 21.26 -17.40
N GLN A 328 1.02 20.68 -18.59
CA GLN A 328 -0.06 19.79 -18.98
C GLN A 328 0.44 18.66 -19.86
N THR A 329 -0.07 17.45 -19.64
CA THR A 329 0.12 16.31 -20.55
C THR A 329 -0.89 16.38 -21.70
N PHE A 330 -0.54 15.77 -22.82
CA PHE A 330 -1.39 15.70 -24.01
C PHE A 330 -1.35 14.28 -24.55
N GLY A 331 -2.48 13.81 -25.05
CA GLY A 331 -2.61 12.49 -25.66
C GLY A 331 -3.80 11.73 -25.11
N ARG A 332 -3.83 10.42 -25.37
CA ARG A 332 -4.82 9.49 -24.79
C ARG A 332 -4.07 8.51 -23.90
N SER A 333 -3.74 9.00 -22.71
CA SER A 333 -2.98 8.26 -21.71
C SER A 333 -3.47 8.60 -20.32
N ASP A 334 -3.29 7.65 -19.41
CA ASP A 334 -3.42 7.84 -17.97
C ASP A 334 -2.03 8.12 -17.43
N SER A 335 -1.86 9.24 -16.76
CA SER A 335 -0.60 9.72 -16.23
C SER A 335 -0.77 10.36 -14.85
N VAL A 336 0.24 10.15 -14.02
CA VAL A 336 0.42 10.95 -12.82
C VAL A 336 1.59 11.90 -13.05
N MET A 337 1.36 13.17 -12.73
CA MET A 337 2.34 14.23 -12.85
C MET A 337 2.58 14.83 -11.47
N VAL A 338 3.84 14.90 -11.04
CA VAL A 338 4.21 15.49 -9.76
C VAL A 338 5.36 16.46 -9.98
N LEU A 339 5.20 17.65 -9.42
CA LEU A 339 6.16 18.73 -9.44
C LEU A 339 6.79 18.89 -8.05
N PHE A 340 8.11 18.93 -8.03
CA PHE A 340 8.92 19.19 -6.85
C PHE A 340 9.68 20.50 -7.02
N GLU A 341 9.90 21.23 -5.94
CA GLU A 341 10.87 22.33 -5.84
C GLU A 341 12.18 21.79 -5.26
N GLU A 342 13.32 22.10 -5.87
CA GLU A 342 14.62 21.73 -5.31
C GLU A 342 15.03 22.78 -4.25
N ILE A 343 15.01 22.38 -2.98
CA ILE A 343 15.37 23.22 -1.82
C ILE A 343 16.54 22.55 -1.11
N ASP A 344 17.67 23.25 -1.00
CA ASP A 344 18.90 22.74 -0.36
C ASP A 344 19.39 21.37 -0.89
N GLY A 345 19.09 21.07 -2.15
CA GLY A 345 19.45 19.82 -2.83
C GLY A 345 18.40 18.70 -2.73
N GLU A 346 17.32 18.93 -1.99
CA GLU A 346 16.21 18.00 -1.78
C GLU A 346 15.02 18.36 -2.68
N ASP A 347 14.33 17.36 -3.20
CA ASP A 347 13.16 17.52 -4.06
C ASP A 347 11.89 17.56 -3.16
N VAL A 348 11.41 18.76 -2.83
CA VAL A 348 10.25 18.98 -1.95
C VAL A 348 8.96 19.05 -2.78
N PHE A 349 7.92 18.28 -2.40
CA PHE A 349 6.65 18.27 -3.12
C PHE A 349 6.03 19.67 -3.21
N LEU A 350 5.58 20.06 -4.41
CA LEU A 350 4.94 21.35 -4.65
C LEU A 350 3.50 21.18 -5.16
N ALA A 351 3.28 20.29 -6.12
CA ALA A 351 1.96 20.03 -6.69
C ALA A 351 1.94 18.67 -7.37
N GLY A 352 0.75 18.08 -7.52
CA GLY A 352 0.55 16.87 -8.31
C GLY A 352 -0.84 16.83 -8.91
N ASP A 353 -0.98 16.08 -10.00
CA ASP A 353 -2.26 15.81 -10.64
C ASP A 353 -2.26 14.38 -11.23
N ASP A 354 -3.39 13.69 -11.08
CA ASP A 354 -3.58 12.30 -11.50
C ASP A 354 -4.87 12.20 -12.34
N ASP A 355 -4.72 12.20 -13.66
CA ASP A 355 -5.83 12.15 -14.63
C ASP A 355 -6.41 10.74 -14.84
N SER A 356 -5.90 9.76 -14.08
CA SER A 356 -6.12 8.36 -14.40
C SER A 356 -7.58 7.92 -14.35
N GLY A 357 -8.06 7.29 -15.41
CA GLY A 357 -9.45 6.84 -15.52
C GLY A 357 -10.43 7.97 -15.84
N GLU A 358 -9.93 9.18 -16.07
CA GLU A 358 -10.68 10.27 -16.65
C GLU A 358 -10.46 10.32 -18.18
N SER A 359 -11.25 11.18 -18.83
CA SER A 359 -11.07 11.53 -20.25
C SER A 359 -10.35 12.88 -20.39
N THR A 360 -9.62 13.29 -19.35
CA THR A 360 -8.85 14.54 -19.23
C THR A 360 -7.35 14.24 -19.37
N ASN A 361 -6.51 15.27 -19.26
CA ASN A 361 -5.06 15.11 -19.17
C ASN A 361 -4.56 15.81 -17.91
N ALA A 362 -3.51 15.28 -17.29
CA ALA A 362 -2.92 15.79 -16.07
C ALA A 362 -2.45 17.23 -16.27
N LYS A 363 -2.84 18.12 -15.36
CA LYS A 363 -2.60 19.55 -15.45
C LYS A 363 -2.26 20.15 -14.10
N ILE A 364 -1.10 20.79 -14.02
CA ILE A 364 -0.65 21.57 -12.86
C ILE A 364 -0.63 23.04 -13.23
N SER A 365 -1.36 23.86 -12.49
CA SER A 365 -1.28 25.33 -12.54
C SER A 365 -0.58 25.83 -11.29
N VAL A 366 0.58 26.45 -11.42
CA VAL A 366 1.45 26.78 -10.29
C VAL A 366 2.28 28.03 -10.55
N ARG A 367 2.57 28.81 -9.52
CA ARG A 367 3.48 29.95 -9.61
C ARG A 367 4.92 29.49 -9.47
N LEU A 368 5.73 29.65 -10.52
CA LEU A 368 7.16 29.34 -10.48
C LEU A 368 7.97 30.61 -10.26
N ILE A 369 9.05 30.51 -9.48
CA ILE A 369 9.85 31.66 -9.05
C ILE A 369 11.19 31.65 -9.79
N LYS A 370 11.53 32.78 -10.43
CA LYS A 370 12.81 32.98 -11.11
C LYS A 370 13.99 32.67 -10.18
N GLY A 371 14.94 31.90 -10.69
CA GLY A 371 16.16 31.54 -9.96
C GLY A 371 15.99 30.33 -9.03
N ARG A 372 14.80 29.74 -8.97
CA ARG A 372 14.57 28.43 -8.36
C ARG A 372 14.61 27.34 -9.42
N ARG A 373 14.78 26.10 -8.97
CA ARG A 373 14.77 24.91 -9.82
C ARG A 373 13.65 23.98 -9.37
N TYR A 374 12.98 23.39 -10.35
CA TYR A 374 11.88 22.46 -10.12
C TYR A 374 12.14 21.16 -10.88
N ILE A 375 11.66 20.05 -10.35
CA ILE A 375 11.74 18.73 -10.98
C ILE A 375 10.33 18.26 -11.27
N LEU A 376 10.02 18.07 -12.56
CA LEU A 376 8.75 17.51 -13.00
C LEU A 376 8.94 16.03 -13.28
N ARG A 377 8.13 15.20 -12.63
CA ARG A 377 8.14 13.75 -12.82
C ARG A 377 6.80 13.29 -13.34
N ILE A 378 6.82 12.54 -14.44
CA ILE A 378 5.61 12.07 -15.13
C ILE A 378 5.71 10.57 -15.27
N ARG A 379 4.80 9.83 -14.64
CA ARG A 379 4.67 8.39 -14.84
C ARG A 379 3.45 8.10 -15.69
N LEU A 380 3.65 7.23 -16.68
CA LEU A 380 2.58 6.73 -17.52
C LEU A 380 1.98 5.46 -16.90
N TYR A 381 0.68 5.43 -16.67
CA TYR A 381 -0.02 4.22 -16.26
C TYR A 381 -0.46 3.42 -17.47
N LEU A 382 -1.18 4.03 -18.41
CA LEU A 382 -1.63 3.33 -19.62
C LEU A 382 -1.59 4.26 -20.83
N ASN A 383 -1.24 3.72 -21.99
CA ASN A 383 -1.41 4.37 -23.28
C ASN A 383 -2.33 3.51 -24.15
N TRP A 384 -3.55 3.99 -24.43
CA TRP A 384 -4.54 3.23 -25.22
C TRP A 384 -4.77 3.79 -26.63
N ALA A 385 -3.92 4.72 -27.09
CA ALA A 385 -3.87 5.11 -28.50
C ALA A 385 -2.43 5.42 -28.93
N SER A 386 -1.77 4.42 -29.52
CA SER A 386 -0.65 4.54 -30.48
C SER A 386 0.40 5.66 -30.27
N GLY A 387 0.85 5.89 -29.03
CA GLY A 387 2.21 6.41 -28.80
C GLY A 387 2.45 7.91 -28.89
N GLU A 388 1.43 8.78 -28.83
CA GLU A 388 1.63 10.24 -28.82
C GLU A 388 1.19 10.88 -27.51
N THR A 389 1.79 10.46 -26.39
CA THR A 389 1.76 11.24 -25.15
C THR A 389 2.85 12.29 -25.18
N ALA A 390 2.56 13.50 -24.72
CA ALA A 390 3.51 14.59 -24.65
C ALA A 390 3.24 15.47 -23.42
N VAL A 391 4.17 16.36 -23.09
CA VAL A 391 4.00 17.39 -22.05
C VAL A 391 4.45 18.74 -22.58
N MET A 392 3.80 19.82 -22.12
CA MET A 392 4.22 21.19 -22.40
C MET A 392 4.09 22.04 -21.14
N LEU A 393 4.98 23.03 -21.02
CA LEU A 393 4.98 24.09 -20.01
C LEU A 393 4.72 25.43 -20.71
N TRP A 394 3.89 26.30 -20.14
CA TRP A 394 3.73 27.68 -20.61
C TRP A 394 3.30 28.62 -19.47
N SER A 395 3.51 29.94 -19.62
CA SER A 395 3.07 30.98 -18.68
C SER A 395 1.97 31.83 -19.28
#